data_AF-A0A9D9YBZ1-F1
#
_entry.id   AF-A0A9D9YBZ1-F1
#
_cell.length_a   1.000
_cell.length_b   1.000
_cell.length_c   1.000
_cell.angle_alpha   90.00
_cell.angle_beta   90.00
_cell.angle_gamma   90.00
#
_symmetry.space_group_name_H-M   'P 1'
#
loop_
_entity.id
_entity.type
_entity.pdbx_description
1 polymer ?
#
loop_
_entity_poly.entity_id
_entity_poly.type
_entity_poly.pdbx_seq_one_letter_code
_entity_poly.pdbx_strand_id
1 'polypeptide(L)'
;MHSFIPPLLGLFLAIMACIARADEADGAALYAPCAACHGAAAEGNVDLQAPRLNHLRPVYILAQLDKFQRGLRGGTAASVAAQQMAESSDLLPTAERLPELAFYISELTSPASSSTLQGGDPVAGGKSFMRLCGACHGANAGGNVALNAPRLAGADDWYLLAQLQAFREGQRGRHREDRSGRQMRNMAAMLADEQAMQDVIAYIRSQQE
;
A
#
# COMPACT_ATOMS: atom_id res chain seq x y z
N MET A 1 -41.56 25.94 -40.57
CA MET A 1 -40.08 25.90 -40.53
C MET A 1 -39.70 25.47 -39.13
N HIS A 2 -39.34 24.21 -38.92
CA HIS A 2 -39.07 23.65 -37.59
C HIS A 2 -37.63 23.96 -37.19
N SER A 3 -37.47 24.73 -36.11
CA SER A 3 -36.18 24.96 -35.46
C SER A 3 -35.69 23.68 -34.81
N PHE A 4 -34.62 23.12 -35.34
CA PHE A 4 -33.86 22.02 -34.74
C PHE A 4 -33.09 22.58 -33.54
N ILE A 5 -33.56 22.28 -32.32
CA ILE A 5 -32.81 22.52 -31.09
C ILE A 5 -31.97 21.25 -30.84
N PRO A 6 -30.62 21.30 -30.93
CA PRO A 6 -29.81 20.12 -30.67
C PRO A 6 -29.94 19.73 -29.19
N PRO A 7 -29.96 18.43 -28.86
CA PRO A 7 -30.14 17.98 -27.49
C PRO A 7 -28.90 18.35 -26.67
N LEU A 8 -29.11 19.17 -25.63
CA LEU A 8 -28.11 19.54 -24.60
C LEU A 8 -27.48 18.32 -23.88
N LEU A 9 -28.02 17.11 -24.08
CA LEU A 9 -27.55 15.87 -23.46
C LEU A 9 -26.15 15.44 -23.95
N GLY A 10 -25.74 15.80 -25.18
CA GLY A 10 -24.45 15.39 -25.74
C GLY A 10 -23.23 16.18 -25.22
N LEU A 11 -23.43 17.43 -24.80
CA LEU A 11 -22.35 18.31 -24.33
C LEU A 11 -21.88 17.94 -22.91
N PHE A 12 -22.79 17.44 -22.06
CA PHE A 12 -22.48 17.07 -20.68
C PHE A 12 -21.63 15.78 -20.60
N LEU A 13 -21.88 14.81 -21.48
CA LEU A 13 -21.14 13.54 -21.54
C LEU A 13 -19.69 13.74 -22.02
N ALA A 14 -19.47 14.64 -22.98
CA ALA A 14 -18.15 14.95 -23.51
C ALA A 14 -17.25 15.67 -22.49
N ILE A 15 -17.81 16.56 -21.68
CA ILE A 15 -17.05 17.29 -20.64
C ILE A 15 -16.57 16.33 -19.54
N MET A 16 -17.42 15.41 -19.06
CA MET A 16 -17.04 14.41 -18.05
C MET A 16 -15.91 13.48 -18.55
N ALA A 17 -15.97 13.06 -19.82
CA ALA A 17 -14.92 12.23 -20.42
C ALA A 17 -13.58 12.97 -20.57
N CYS A 18 -13.60 14.28 -20.86
CA CYS A 18 -12.39 15.10 -20.92
C CYS A 18 -11.74 15.30 -19.54
N ILE A 19 -12.55 15.48 -18.49
CA ILE A 19 -12.05 15.63 -17.11
C ILE A 19 -11.40 14.33 -16.64
N ALA A 20 -12.07 13.18 -16.80
CA ALA A 20 -11.51 11.89 -16.40
C ALA A 20 -10.18 11.56 -17.10
N ARG A 21 -10.04 11.91 -18.38
CA ARG A 21 -8.79 11.74 -19.15
C ARG A 21 -7.67 12.68 -18.70
N ALA A 22 -8.01 13.87 -18.21
CA ALA A 22 -7.04 14.81 -17.66
C ALA A 22 -6.53 14.30 -16.30
N ASP A 23 -7.43 13.87 -15.41
CA ASP A 23 -7.09 13.31 -14.10
C ASP A 23 -6.21 12.05 -14.22
N GLU A 24 -6.51 11.17 -15.18
CA GLU A 24 -5.69 9.99 -15.49
C GLU A 24 -4.29 10.35 -16.02
N ALA A 25 -4.22 11.34 -16.93
CA ALA A 25 -2.94 11.80 -17.49
C ALA A 25 -2.05 12.46 -16.43
N ASP A 26 -2.67 13.20 -15.50
CA ASP A 26 -1.99 13.80 -14.35
C ASP A 26 -1.49 12.73 -13.37
N GLY A 27 -2.32 11.77 -13.01
CA GLY A 27 -1.93 10.64 -12.15
C GLY A 27 -0.77 9.82 -12.74
N ALA A 28 -0.83 9.52 -14.04
CA ALA A 28 0.23 8.80 -14.74
C ALA A 28 1.55 9.58 -14.76
N ALA A 29 1.49 10.89 -15.02
CA ALA A 29 2.67 11.75 -15.00
C ALA A 29 3.30 11.83 -13.60
N LEU A 30 2.48 11.88 -12.55
CA LEU A 30 2.94 11.85 -11.16
C LEU A 30 3.57 10.51 -10.78
N TYR A 31 3.07 9.40 -11.33
CA TYR A 31 3.57 8.05 -11.03
C TYR A 31 4.84 7.69 -11.81
N ALA A 32 5.13 8.34 -12.93
CA ALA A 32 6.24 7.99 -13.81
C ALA A 32 7.61 7.81 -13.10
N PRO A 33 8.01 8.65 -12.12
CA PRO A 33 9.25 8.44 -11.37
C PRO A 33 9.22 7.19 -10.47
N CYS A 34 8.04 6.84 -9.94
CA CYS A 34 7.85 5.71 -9.04
C CYS A 34 7.98 4.36 -9.77
N ALA A 35 7.56 4.32 -11.04
CA ALA A 35 7.54 3.11 -11.86
C ALA A 35 8.92 2.48 -12.04
N ALA A 36 10.00 3.27 -11.97
CA ALA A 36 11.37 2.77 -12.06
C ALA A 36 11.72 1.77 -10.95
N CYS A 37 11.10 1.89 -9.77
CA CYS A 37 11.29 0.97 -8.66
C CYS A 37 10.08 0.06 -8.46
N HIS A 38 8.86 0.61 -8.51
CA HIS A 38 7.64 -0.13 -8.18
C HIS A 38 6.99 -0.85 -9.36
N GLY A 39 7.54 -0.73 -10.57
CA GLY A 39 6.99 -1.36 -11.79
C GLY A 39 5.92 -0.50 -12.46
N ALA A 40 5.61 -0.80 -13.72
CA ALA A 40 4.70 0.02 -14.53
C ALA A 40 3.25 -0.03 -14.04
N ALA A 41 2.84 -1.16 -13.44
CA ALA A 41 1.54 -1.39 -12.85
C ALA A 41 1.57 -1.32 -11.31
N ALA A 42 2.63 -0.76 -10.72
CA ALA A 42 2.88 -0.76 -9.28
C ALA A 42 2.88 -2.19 -8.66
N GLU A 43 3.33 -3.16 -9.44
CA GLU A 43 3.40 -4.59 -9.13
C GLU A 43 4.54 -4.96 -8.18
N GLY A 44 5.47 -4.04 -7.94
CA GLY A 44 6.65 -4.23 -7.09
C GLY A 44 7.83 -4.86 -7.84
N ASN A 45 9.01 -4.74 -7.23
CA ASN A 45 10.26 -5.36 -7.69
C ASN A 45 11.08 -5.80 -6.48
N VAL A 46 11.19 -7.12 -6.28
CA VAL A 46 11.91 -7.71 -5.15
C VAL A 46 13.41 -7.42 -5.19
N ASP A 47 14.02 -7.35 -6.38
CA ASP A 47 15.46 -7.10 -6.55
C ASP A 47 15.83 -5.67 -6.12
N LEU A 48 14.87 -4.74 -6.23
CA LEU A 48 14.99 -3.36 -5.76
C LEU A 48 14.43 -3.16 -4.35
N GLN A 49 13.94 -4.21 -3.70
CA GLN A 49 13.24 -4.15 -2.42
C GLN A 49 12.05 -3.16 -2.44
N ALA A 50 11.43 -2.99 -3.61
CA ALA A 50 10.31 -2.10 -3.83
C ALA A 50 9.00 -2.91 -3.78
N PRO A 51 8.12 -2.67 -2.78
CA PRO A 51 6.90 -3.46 -2.65
C PRO A 51 5.86 -3.14 -3.73
N ARG A 52 4.95 -4.08 -3.97
CA ARG A 52 3.68 -3.81 -4.64
C ARG A 52 2.89 -2.71 -3.94
N LEU A 53 2.32 -1.79 -4.71
CA LEU A 53 1.47 -0.70 -4.19
C LEU A 53 0.01 -0.78 -4.66
N ASN A 54 -0.26 -1.40 -5.81
CA ASN A 54 -1.59 -1.37 -6.43
C ASN A 54 -2.72 -2.10 -5.66
N HIS A 55 -2.37 -2.93 -4.66
CA HIS A 55 -3.34 -3.54 -3.75
C HIS A 55 -3.80 -2.59 -2.61
N LEU A 56 -3.15 -1.44 -2.46
CA LEU A 56 -3.39 -0.52 -1.36
C LEU A 56 -4.50 0.47 -1.72
N ARG A 57 -5.28 0.84 -0.70
CA ARG A 57 -6.27 1.91 -0.82
C ARG A 57 -5.59 3.28 -0.85
N PRO A 58 -6.13 4.28 -1.57
CA PRO A 58 -5.56 5.63 -1.66
C PRO A 58 -5.25 6.25 -0.29
N VAL A 59 -6.19 6.13 0.66
CA VAL A 59 -6.03 6.67 2.02
C VAL A 59 -4.78 6.14 2.72
N TYR A 60 -4.40 4.89 2.50
CA TYR A 60 -3.22 4.31 3.11
C TYR A 60 -1.94 4.72 2.38
N ILE A 61 -1.98 4.81 1.04
CA ILE A 61 -0.85 5.33 0.24
C ILE A 61 -0.51 6.75 0.70
N LEU A 62 -1.51 7.63 0.79
CA LEU A 62 -1.39 8.99 1.32
C LEU A 62 -0.77 9.01 2.72
N ALA A 63 -1.29 8.17 3.63
CA ALA A 63 -0.77 8.08 4.99
C ALA A 63 0.68 7.57 5.06
N GLN A 64 1.14 6.76 4.09
CA GLN A 64 2.54 6.35 4.04
C GLN A 64 3.44 7.45 3.48
N LEU A 65 3.01 8.13 2.42
CA LEU A 65 3.75 9.27 1.85
C LEU A 65 3.92 10.38 2.90
N ASP A 66 2.87 10.75 3.63
CA ASP A 66 2.95 11.71 4.75
C ASP A 66 3.98 11.27 5.81
N LYS A 67 3.98 9.98 6.17
CA LYS A 67 4.95 9.45 7.15
C LYS A 67 6.39 9.51 6.66
N PHE A 68 6.62 9.26 5.38
CA PHE A 68 7.95 9.39 4.78
C PHE A 68 8.40 10.84 4.76
N GLN A 69 7.58 11.75 4.23
CA GLN A 69 7.86 13.19 4.16
C GLN A 69 8.11 13.84 5.53
N ARG A 70 7.46 13.32 6.58
CA ARG A 70 7.62 13.81 7.96
C ARG A 70 8.73 13.08 8.74
N GLY A 71 9.48 12.18 8.11
CA GLY A 71 10.52 11.39 8.76
C GLY A 71 10.01 10.42 9.83
N LEU A 72 8.70 10.15 9.87
CA LEU A 72 8.09 9.16 10.76
C LEU A 72 8.43 7.73 10.32
N ARG A 73 8.70 7.56 9.02
CA ARG A 73 9.16 6.34 8.36
C ARG A 73 10.36 6.68 7.47
N GLY A 74 11.33 5.76 7.37
CA GLY A 74 12.53 6.00 6.56
C GLY A 74 13.61 6.84 7.26
N GLY A 75 13.57 6.95 8.60
CA GLY A 75 14.65 7.58 9.37
C GLY A 75 15.95 6.76 9.39
N THR A 76 16.97 7.25 10.07
CA THR A 76 18.35 6.67 10.06
C THR A 76 18.47 5.22 10.53
N ALA A 77 17.50 4.73 11.31
CA ALA A 77 17.45 3.33 11.75
C ALA A 77 16.63 2.41 10.82
N ALA A 78 16.04 2.96 9.75
CA ALA A 78 15.27 2.20 8.78
C ALA A 78 16.20 1.50 7.77
N SER A 79 15.67 0.54 7.01
CA SER A 79 16.41 -0.08 5.90
C SER A 79 16.79 0.94 4.82
N VAL A 80 17.81 0.65 4.02
CA VAL A 80 18.24 1.49 2.89
C VAL A 80 17.07 1.78 1.94
N ALA A 81 16.29 0.76 1.59
CA ALA A 81 15.10 0.94 0.75
C ALA A 81 14.06 1.90 1.38
N ALA A 82 13.86 1.86 2.70
CA ALA A 82 12.94 2.78 3.37
C ALA A 82 13.49 4.22 3.46
N GLN A 83 14.81 4.39 3.59
CA GLN A 83 15.46 5.70 3.53
C GLN A 83 15.36 6.28 2.11
N GLN A 84 15.63 5.48 1.09
CA GLN A 84 15.47 5.88 -0.31
C GLN A 84 14.03 6.27 -0.64
N MET A 85 13.03 5.57 -0.06
CA MET A 85 11.64 5.97 -0.20
C MET A 85 11.30 7.29 0.50
N ALA A 86 11.97 7.62 1.61
CA ALA A 86 11.82 8.93 2.25
C ALA A 86 12.32 10.04 1.32
N GLU A 87 13.54 9.89 0.80
CA GLU A 87 14.14 10.85 -0.16
C GLU A 87 13.30 10.98 -1.43
N SER A 88 12.81 9.86 -1.97
CA SER A 88 11.95 9.86 -3.16
C SER A 88 10.60 10.56 -2.90
N SER A 89 10.05 10.42 -1.69
CA SER A 89 8.79 11.05 -1.30
C SER A 89 8.92 12.56 -1.08
N ASP A 90 10.11 13.05 -0.70
CA ASP A 90 10.39 14.48 -0.53
C ASP A 90 10.43 15.24 -1.88
N LEU A 91 10.65 14.52 -2.97
CA LEU A 91 10.63 15.07 -4.34
C LEU A 91 9.21 15.17 -4.93
N LEU A 92 8.21 14.61 -4.26
CA LEU A 92 6.83 14.65 -4.71
C LEU A 92 6.26 16.08 -4.64
N PRO A 93 5.25 16.40 -5.46
CA PRO A 93 4.61 17.71 -5.45
C PRO A 93 3.91 18.01 -4.12
N THR A 94 3.30 19.20 -4.05
CA THR A 94 2.52 19.63 -2.89
C THR A 94 1.44 18.62 -2.50
N ALA A 95 1.06 18.63 -1.22
CA ALA A 95 0.07 17.73 -0.66
C ALA A 95 -1.29 17.70 -1.41
N GLU A 96 -1.58 18.75 -2.18
CA GLU A 96 -2.79 18.87 -2.99
C GLU A 96 -2.87 17.83 -4.13
N ARG A 97 -1.72 17.42 -4.69
CA ARG A 97 -1.67 16.48 -5.83
C ARG A 97 -1.45 15.02 -5.44
N LEU A 98 -1.08 14.75 -4.18
CA LEU A 98 -0.88 13.38 -3.71
C LEU A 98 -2.15 12.50 -3.82
N PRO A 99 -3.39 13.01 -3.66
CA PRO A 99 -4.59 12.22 -3.88
C PRO A 99 -4.72 11.68 -5.30
N GLU A 100 -4.34 12.46 -6.33
CA GLU A 100 -4.33 12.04 -7.74
C GLU A 100 -3.38 10.85 -7.93
N LEU A 101 -2.16 10.96 -7.42
CA LEU A 101 -1.16 9.89 -7.45
C LEU A 101 -1.66 8.62 -6.72
N ALA A 102 -2.20 8.79 -5.50
CA ALA A 102 -2.66 7.68 -4.69
C ALA A 102 -3.86 6.95 -5.31
N PHE A 103 -4.78 7.69 -5.94
CA PHE A 103 -5.90 7.12 -6.69
C PHE A 103 -5.40 6.39 -7.94
N TYR A 104 -4.51 7.01 -8.72
CA TYR A 104 -3.93 6.38 -9.90
C TYR A 104 -3.26 5.04 -9.57
N ILE A 105 -2.42 5.01 -8.53
CA ILE A 105 -1.76 3.76 -8.09
C ILE A 105 -2.77 2.67 -7.73
N SER A 106 -3.90 3.01 -7.08
CA SER A 106 -4.90 2.02 -6.66
C SER A 106 -5.74 1.46 -7.81
N GLU A 107 -5.80 2.16 -8.95
CA GLU A 107 -6.51 1.70 -10.15
C GLU A 107 -5.62 0.84 -11.06
N LEU A 108 -4.30 0.84 -10.85
CA LEU A 108 -3.39 -0.06 -11.56
C LEU A 108 -3.69 -1.52 -11.20
N THR A 109 -3.53 -2.41 -12.17
CA THR A 109 -3.78 -3.84 -11.97
C THR A 109 -2.61 -4.67 -12.45
N SER A 110 -2.29 -5.73 -11.69
CA SER A 110 -1.24 -6.69 -12.03
C SER A 110 -1.66 -8.09 -11.58
N PRO A 111 -1.15 -9.17 -12.19
CA PRO A 111 -1.30 -10.51 -11.63
C PRO A 111 -0.80 -10.59 -10.19
N ALA A 112 -1.32 -11.55 -9.43
CA ALA A 112 -0.79 -11.89 -8.12
C ALA A 112 0.72 -12.16 -8.19
N SER A 113 1.48 -11.67 -7.21
CA SER A 113 2.92 -11.95 -7.15
C SER A 113 3.17 -13.42 -6.84
N SER A 114 4.27 -13.98 -7.32
CA SER A 114 4.69 -15.31 -6.91
C SER A 114 5.08 -15.33 -5.43
N SER A 115 4.88 -16.46 -4.77
CA SER A 115 5.39 -16.64 -3.40
C SER A 115 6.90 -16.78 -3.43
N THR A 116 7.57 -16.13 -2.50
CA THR A 116 9.02 -16.19 -2.28
C THR A 116 9.38 -16.89 -0.95
N LEU A 117 8.45 -16.90 0.01
CA LEU A 117 8.60 -17.60 1.27
C LEU A 117 8.14 -19.06 1.17
N GLN A 118 8.74 -19.93 1.96
CA GLN A 118 8.40 -21.34 2.07
C GLN A 118 8.22 -21.72 3.54
N GLY A 119 7.49 -22.80 3.81
CA GLY A 119 7.42 -23.39 5.15
C GLY A 119 6.36 -22.82 6.09
N GLY A 120 5.58 -21.81 5.70
CA GLY A 120 4.46 -21.31 6.51
C GLY A 120 3.23 -22.24 6.48
N ASP A 121 2.56 -22.40 7.61
CA ASP A 121 1.28 -23.12 7.74
C ASP A 121 0.09 -22.13 7.75
N PRO A 122 -0.75 -22.08 6.70
CA PRO A 122 -1.89 -21.17 6.65
C PRO A 122 -3.00 -21.51 7.66
N VAL A 123 -3.09 -22.74 8.16
CA VAL A 123 -4.08 -23.14 9.17
C VAL A 123 -3.67 -22.62 10.54
N ALA A 124 -2.41 -22.84 10.93
CA ALA A 124 -1.85 -22.24 12.15
C ALA A 124 -1.85 -20.71 12.06
N GLY A 125 -1.44 -20.18 10.90
CA GLY A 125 -1.44 -18.77 10.56
C GLY A 125 -2.81 -18.12 10.69
N GLY A 126 -3.86 -18.75 10.18
CA GLY A 126 -5.23 -18.24 10.27
C GLY A 126 -5.71 -18.10 11.70
N LYS A 127 -5.41 -19.05 12.58
CA LYS A 127 -5.75 -18.97 14.01
C LYS A 127 -5.04 -17.79 14.68
N SER A 128 -3.75 -17.65 14.44
CA SER A 128 -2.93 -16.54 14.97
C SER A 128 -3.39 -15.19 14.43
N PHE A 129 -3.64 -15.11 13.13
CA PHE A 129 -4.08 -13.89 12.46
C PHE A 129 -5.46 -13.45 12.96
N MET A 130 -6.43 -14.36 13.10
CA MET A 130 -7.74 -14.00 13.66
C MET A 130 -7.64 -13.42 15.07
N ARG A 131 -6.81 -14.02 15.92
CA ARG A 131 -6.64 -13.61 17.31
C ARG A 131 -5.91 -12.27 17.46
N LEU A 132 -4.92 -12.01 16.62
CA LEU A 132 -4.01 -10.86 16.77
C LEU A 132 -4.32 -9.72 15.78
N CYS A 133 -4.62 -10.06 14.54
CA CYS A 133 -4.58 -9.13 13.41
C CYS A 133 -5.98 -8.79 12.87
N GLY A 134 -6.87 -9.78 12.85
CA GLY A 134 -8.15 -9.75 12.12
C GLY A 134 -9.10 -8.65 12.58
N ALA A 135 -9.05 -8.24 13.84
CA ALA A 135 -9.86 -7.14 14.36
C ALA A 135 -9.57 -5.79 13.66
N CYS A 136 -8.32 -5.58 13.24
CA CYS A 136 -7.92 -4.36 12.53
C CYS A 136 -7.82 -4.58 11.02
N HIS A 137 -7.22 -5.68 10.59
CA HIS A 137 -6.96 -5.93 9.16
C HIS A 137 -8.11 -6.68 8.45
N GLY A 138 -9.19 -6.99 9.14
CA GLY A 138 -10.31 -7.77 8.62
C GLY A 138 -10.00 -9.26 8.56
N ALA A 139 -11.01 -10.12 8.65
CA ALA A 139 -10.82 -11.57 8.64
C ALA A 139 -10.12 -12.05 7.36
N ASN A 140 -10.51 -11.51 6.21
CA ASN A 140 -9.90 -11.79 4.91
C ASN A 140 -8.66 -10.95 4.60
N ALA A 141 -8.04 -10.31 5.60
CA ALA A 141 -6.91 -9.39 5.40
C ALA A 141 -7.22 -8.20 4.45
N GLY A 142 -8.50 -7.84 4.27
CA GLY A 142 -8.97 -6.79 3.37
C GLY A 142 -8.73 -5.35 3.86
N GLY A 143 -8.25 -5.17 5.09
CA GLY A 143 -8.01 -3.89 5.75
C GLY A 143 -9.27 -3.25 6.34
N ASN A 144 -9.07 -2.16 7.09
CA ASN A 144 -10.15 -1.37 7.67
C ASN A 144 -9.79 0.12 7.59
N VAL A 145 -10.51 0.86 6.74
CA VAL A 145 -10.29 2.29 6.51
C VAL A 145 -10.51 3.12 7.77
N ALA A 146 -11.53 2.80 8.57
CA ALA A 146 -11.84 3.55 9.80
C ALA A 146 -10.73 3.44 10.86
N LEU A 147 -9.94 2.36 10.80
CA LEU A 147 -8.79 2.14 11.69
C LEU A 147 -7.46 2.52 11.05
N ASN A 148 -7.47 3.01 9.81
CA ASN A 148 -6.27 3.21 8.99
C ASN A 148 -5.40 1.93 8.92
N ALA A 149 -6.05 0.77 8.92
CA ALA A 149 -5.41 -0.52 8.81
C ALA A 149 -5.35 -0.92 7.32
N PRO A 150 -4.16 -1.08 6.73
CA PRO A 150 -4.04 -1.42 5.31
C PRO A 150 -4.64 -2.79 5.01
N ARG A 151 -5.07 -2.93 3.75
CA ARG A 151 -5.26 -4.23 3.12
C ARG A 151 -3.90 -4.95 3.06
N LEU A 152 -3.86 -6.18 3.55
CA LEU A 152 -2.66 -7.04 3.48
C LEU A 152 -2.81 -8.11 2.38
N ALA A 153 -4.05 -8.48 2.03
CA ALA A 153 -4.31 -9.35 0.89
C ALA A 153 -3.81 -8.70 -0.42
N GLY A 154 -3.05 -9.45 -1.20
CA GLY A 154 -2.39 -8.98 -2.42
C GLY A 154 -0.97 -8.45 -2.22
N ALA A 155 -0.52 -8.23 -0.98
CA ALA A 155 0.86 -7.86 -0.69
C ALA A 155 1.84 -9.00 -1.00
N ASP A 156 3.09 -8.63 -1.29
CA ASP A 156 4.18 -9.58 -1.46
C ASP A 156 4.58 -10.20 -0.12
N ASP A 157 4.80 -11.51 -0.10
CA ASP A 157 5.13 -12.24 1.12
C ASP A 157 6.48 -11.82 1.72
N TRP A 158 7.50 -11.61 0.89
CA TRP A 158 8.79 -11.06 1.31
C TRP A 158 8.62 -9.70 2.00
N TYR A 159 7.73 -8.85 1.47
CA TYR A 159 7.53 -7.52 2.01
C TYR A 159 6.79 -7.58 3.34
N LEU A 160 5.76 -8.42 3.46
CA LEU A 160 5.07 -8.64 4.73
C LEU A 160 6.05 -9.09 5.82
N LEU A 161 6.95 -10.03 5.51
CA LEU A 161 7.97 -10.50 6.45
C LEU A 161 8.91 -9.35 6.84
N ALA A 162 9.45 -8.63 5.85
CA ALA A 162 10.33 -7.49 6.10
C ALA A 162 9.66 -6.40 6.95
N GLN A 163 8.36 -6.14 6.75
CA GLN A 163 7.64 -5.15 7.57
C GLN A 163 7.41 -5.65 9.00
N LEU A 164 7.06 -6.92 9.21
CA LEU A 164 6.91 -7.49 10.56
C LEU A 164 8.24 -7.46 11.33
N GLN A 165 9.35 -7.81 10.67
CA GLN A 165 10.70 -7.71 11.24
C GLN A 165 11.07 -6.26 11.56
N ALA A 166 10.88 -5.33 10.61
CA ALA A 166 11.17 -3.90 10.81
C ALA A 166 10.35 -3.29 11.97
N PHE A 167 9.10 -3.70 12.14
CA PHE A 167 8.28 -3.31 13.29
C PHE A 167 8.84 -3.88 14.60
N ARG A 168 9.13 -5.19 14.64
CA ARG A 168 9.67 -5.88 15.82
C ARG A 168 11.01 -5.26 16.28
N GLU A 169 11.87 -4.92 15.34
CA GLU A 169 13.19 -4.33 15.59
C GLU A 169 13.16 -2.81 15.82
N GLY A 170 12.01 -2.17 15.61
CA GLY A 170 11.87 -0.72 15.77
C GLY A 170 12.51 0.11 14.66
N GLN A 171 12.85 -0.51 13.52
CA GLN A 171 13.19 0.18 12.28
C GLN A 171 11.97 0.91 11.68
N ARG A 172 10.77 0.43 11.99
CA ARG A 172 9.47 1.07 11.67
C ARG A 172 8.63 1.20 12.93
N GLY A 173 7.91 2.33 13.07
CA GLY A 173 6.98 2.51 14.19
C GLY A 173 7.63 2.86 15.53
N ARG A 174 8.88 3.35 15.56
CA ARG A 174 9.53 3.82 16.80
C ARG A 174 9.24 5.28 17.12
N HIS A 175 8.94 6.10 16.12
CA HIS A 175 8.71 7.52 16.31
C HIS A 175 7.47 7.80 17.19
N ARG A 176 7.56 8.76 18.12
CA ARG A 176 6.50 9.09 19.08
C ARG A 176 5.20 9.61 18.44
N GLU A 177 5.29 10.10 17.21
CA GLU A 177 4.15 10.62 16.47
C GLU A 177 3.54 9.57 15.52
N ASP A 178 4.27 8.47 15.25
CA ASP A 178 3.76 7.36 14.45
C ASP A 178 2.87 6.43 15.30
N ARG A 179 1.65 6.89 15.60
CA ARG A 179 0.71 6.15 16.48
C ARG A 179 0.39 4.76 15.94
N SER A 180 0.01 4.66 14.67
CA SER A 180 -0.33 3.36 14.05
C SER A 180 0.90 2.48 13.84
N GLY A 181 2.07 3.05 13.58
CA GLY A 181 3.31 2.27 13.53
C GLY A 181 3.72 1.72 14.89
N ARG A 182 3.56 2.49 15.98
CA ARG A 182 3.78 1.98 17.34
C ARG A 182 2.82 0.86 17.70
N GLN A 183 1.55 0.98 17.30
CA GLN A 183 0.58 -0.08 17.47
C GLN A 183 1.05 -1.35 16.74
N MET A 184 1.43 -1.25 15.46
CA MET A 184 1.94 -2.41 14.71
C MET A 184 3.25 -2.97 15.27
N ARG A 185 4.14 -2.14 15.82
CA ARG A 185 5.33 -2.61 16.56
C ARG A 185 4.96 -3.49 17.75
N ASN A 186 3.96 -3.09 18.54
CA ASN A 186 3.48 -3.90 19.65
C ASN A 186 2.84 -5.20 19.17
N MET A 187 2.07 -5.16 18.08
CA MET A 187 1.44 -6.36 17.50
C MET A 187 2.47 -7.34 16.93
N ALA A 188 3.48 -6.84 16.20
CA ALA A 188 4.55 -7.66 15.65
C ALA A 188 5.39 -8.33 16.74
N ALA A 189 5.56 -7.68 17.90
CA ALA A 189 6.25 -8.25 19.05
C ALA A 189 5.47 -9.39 19.75
N MET A 190 4.17 -9.57 19.45
CA MET A 190 3.38 -10.69 19.95
C MET A 190 3.58 -11.99 19.16
N LEU A 191 4.19 -11.91 17.97
CA LEU A 191 4.58 -13.10 17.21
C LEU A 191 5.87 -13.64 17.80
N ALA A 192 5.87 -14.92 18.19
CA ALA A 192 6.93 -15.52 18.97
C ALA A 192 8.28 -15.51 18.24
N ASP A 193 8.27 -15.86 16.96
CA ASP A 193 9.46 -16.04 16.14
C ASP A 193 9.14 -15.79 14.66
N GLU A 194 10.10 -16.09 13.80
CA GLU A 194 9.93 -15.96 12.36
C GLU A 194 8.95 -16.99 11.78
N GLN A 195 8.87 -18.21 12.33
CA GLN A 195 7.91 -19.20 11.87
C GLN A 195 6.48 -18.70 12.09
N ALA A 196 6.19 -18.11 13.24
CA ALA A 196 4.90 -17.48 13.51
C ALA A 196 4.58 -16.33 12.52
N MET A 197 5.60 -15.59 12.06
CA MET A 197 5.45 -14.58 10.99
C MET A 197 5.13 -15.23 9.64
N GLN A 198 5.87 -16.28 9.27
CA GLN A 198 5.65 -17.01 8.02
C GLN A 198 4.27 -17.67 7.98
N ASP A 199 3.79 -18.23 9.09
CA ASP A 199 2.44 -18.82 9.20
C ASP A 199 1.35 -17.78 8.94
N VAL A 200 1.39 -16.62 9.62
CA VAL A 200 0.38 -15.56 9.38
C VAL A 200 0.47 -14.99 7.97
N ILE A 201 1.66 -14.93 7.38
CA ILE A 201 1.85 -14.52 5.98
C ILE A 201 1.25 -15.57 5.04
N ALA A 202 1.48 -16.86 5.26
CA ALA A 202 0.88 -17.93 4.47
C ALA A 202 -0.65 -17.85 4.49
N TYR A 203 -1.23 -17.53 5.65
CA TYR A 203 -2.67 -17.24 5.75
C TYR A 203 -3.08 -16.01 4.94
N ILE A 204 -2.41 -14.86 5.09
CA ILE A 204 -2.72 -13.64 4.32
C ILE A 204 -2.66 -13.91 2.82
N ARG A 205 -1.67 -14.67 2.37
CA ARG A 205 -1.45 -15.04 0.96
C ARG A 205 -2.52 -16.00 0.43
N SER A 206 -3.26 -16.70 1.28
CA SER A 206 -4.41 -17.51 0.86
C SER A 206 -5.73 -16.73 0.78
N GLN A 207 -5.77 -15.46 1.21
CA GLN A 207 -6.98 -14.61 1.16
C GLN A 207 -7.09 -13.80 -0.15
N GLN A 208 -6.42 -14.24 -1.23
CA GLN A 208 -6.35 -13.47 -2.48
C GLN A 208 -7.65 -13.57 -3.29
N GLU A 209 -8.55 -12.62 -3.03
CA GLU A 209 -9.55 -12.07 -3.96
C GLU A 209 -9.54 -10.54 -3.88
#